data_AF-A0A535BK43-F1
#
_entry.id   AF-A0A535BK43-F1
#
_cell.length_a   1.000
_cell.length_b   1.000
_cell.length_c   1.000
_cell.angle_alpha   90.00
_cell.angle_beta   90.00
_cell.angle_gamma   90.00
#
_symmetry.space_group_name_H-M   'P 1'
#
loop_
_entity.id
_entity.type
_entity.pdbx_description
1 polymer ?
#
loop_
_entity_poly.entity_id
_entity_poly.type
_entity_poly.pdbx_seq_one_letter_code
_entity_poly.pdbx_strand_id
1 'polypeptide(L)' 'MPFTDRNVAEDPSAMEELVQKIGRRATPVIVVGDEVIVGFDRGKLQRLLEL' A
#
# COMPACT_ATOMS: atom_id res chain seq x y z
N MET A 1 2.16 -15.53 -2.65
CA MET A 1 3.06 -14.47 -3.15
C MET A 1 3.75 -13.84 -1.95
N PRO A 2 5.08 -13.64 -1.97
CA PRO A 2 5.76 -12.94 -0.88
C PRO A 2 5.30 -11.47 -0.84
N PHE A 3 5.17 -10.92 0.36
CA PHE A 3 4.87 -9.51 0.58
C PHE A 3 5.67 -9.02 1.79
N THR A 4 5.84 -7.70 1.87
CA THR A 4 6.45 -7.03 3.02
C THR A 4 5.37 -6.23 3.74
N ASP A 5 5.17 -6.49 5.02
CA ASP A 5 4.32 -5.67 5.88
C ASP A 5 5.17 -4.55 6.52
N ARG A 6 4.62 -3.34 6.56
CA ARG A 6 5.26 -2.17 7.17
C ARG A 6 4.27 -1.49 8.11
N ASN A 7 4.50 -1.66 9.40
CA ASN A 7 3.71 -0.99 10.43
C ASN A 7 4.15 0.48 10.57
N VAL A 8 3.37 1.39 9.99
CA VAL A 8 3.62 2.83 10.04
C VAL A 8 3.54 3.44 11.46
N ALA A 9 2.97 2.73 12.44
CA ALA A 9 2.98 3.17 13.83
C ALA A 9 4.34 2.94 14.50
N GLU A 10 5.12 1.98 14.01
CA GLU A 10 6.44 1.61 14.53
C GLU A 10 7.58 2.12 13.63
N ASP A 11 7.29 2.44 12.37
CA ASP A 11 8.22 3.00 11.39
C ASP A 11 7.73 4.36 10.86
N PRO A 12 8.20 5.48 11.44
CA PRO A 12 7.87 6.82 10.96
C PRO A 12 8.27 7.06 9.50
N SER A 13 9.35 6.41 9.02
CA SER A 13 9.80 6.57 7.63
C SER A 13 8.82 5.92 6.64
N ALA A 14 8.17 4.82 7.03
CA ALA A 14 7.10 4.22 6.23
C ALA A 14 5.90 5.16 6.07
N MET A 15 5.55 5.91 7.12
CA MET A 15 4.48 6.92 7.04
C MET A 15 4.87 8.07 6.11
N GLU A 16 6.11 8.57 6.18
CA GLU A 16 6.60 9.62 5.28
C GLU A 16 6.55 9.18 3.82
N GLU A 17 7.06 7.98 3.52
CA GLU A 17 7.03 7.40 2.17
C GLU A 17 5.58 7.24 1.67
N LEU A 18 4.69 6.77 2.53
CA LEU A 18 3.26 6.62 2.19
C LEU A 18 2.64 7.98 1.83
N VAL A 19 2.88 9.02 2.63
CA VAL A 19 2.36 10.37 2.37
C VAL A 19 2.94 10.93 1.07
N GLN A 20 4.22 10.71 0.79
CA GLN A 20 4.84 11.13 -0.48
C GLN A 20 4.20 10.41 -1.68
N LYS A 21 3.87 9.13 -1.55
CA LYS A 21 3.25 8.34 -2.63
C LYS A 21 1.79 8.72 -2.90
N ILE A 22 0.99 9.00 -1.87
CA ILE A 22 -0.47 9.19 -2.02
C ILE A 22 -0.98 10.61 -1.75
N GLY A 23 -0.11 11.52 -1.30
CA GLY A 23 -0.43 12.92 -1.00
C GLY A 23 -1.23 13.15 0.29
N ARG A 24 -1.47 12.11 1.10
CA ARG A 24 -2.24 12.18 2.36
C ARG A 24 -1.87 11.05 3.32
N ARG A 25 -2.26 11.18 4.59
CA ARG A 25 -2.15 10.09 5.58
C ARG A 25 -3.38 9.20 5.50
N ALA A 26 -3.24 8.01 4.94
CA ALA A 26 -4.32 7.02 4.89
C ALA A 26 -3.73 5.62 4.94
N THR A 27 -4.34 4.72 5.69
CA THR A 27 -3.98 3.29 5.73
C THR A 27 -5.27 2.44 5.71
N PRO A 28 -5.21 1.17 5.26
CA PRO A 28 -4.06 0.51 4.64
C PRO A 28 -3.73 1.06 3.25
N VAL A 29 -2.49 0.87 2.79
CA VAL A 29 -2.06 1.15 1.41
C VAL A 29 -1.36 -0.09 0.89
N ILE A 30 -1.78 -0.56 -0.27
CA ILE A 30 -1.22 -1.75 -0.92
C ILE A 30 -0.53 -1.27 -2.19
N VAL A 31 0.74 -1.68 -2.36
CA VAL A 31 1.54 -1.39 -3.55
C VAL A 31 1.79 -2.70 -4.28
N VAL A 32 1.44 -2.75 -5.57
CA VAL A 32 1.69 -3.90 -6.44
C VAL A 32 2.41 -3.39 -7.69
N GLY A 33 3.72 -3.64 -7.79
CA GLY A 33 4.55 -2.99 -8.80
C GLY A 33 4.51 -1.47 -8.65
N ASP A 34 4.12 -0.77 -9.72
CA ASP A 34 3.97 0.69 -9.75
C ASP A 34 2.56 1.16 -9.33
N GLU A 35 1.62 0.22 -9.12
CA GLU A 35 0.24 0.53 -8.78
C GLU A 35 0.05 0.70 -7.28
N VAL A 36 -0.67 1.75 -6.91
CA VAL A 36 -1.05 2.05 -5.53
C VAL A 36 -2.55 1.88 -5.33
N ILE A 37 -2.93 1.21 -4.25
CA ILE A 37 -4.30 1.07 -3.77
C ILE A 37 -4.37 1.70 -2.38
N VAL A 38 -5.20 2.72 -2.22
CA VAL A 38 -5.51 3.30 -0.90
C VAL A 38 -6.77 2.62 -0.38
N GLY A 39 -6.69 2.06 0.83
CA GLY A 39 -7.71 1.19 1.38
C GLY A 39 -7.57 -0.25 0.87
N PHE A 40 -8.66 -1.01 0.93
CA PHE A 40 -8.72 -2.39 0.45
C PHE A 40 -9.75 -2.53 -0.66
N ASP A 41 -9.30 -3.01 -1.82
CA ASP A 41 -10.16 -3.36 -2.95
C ASP A 41 -9.76 -4.74 -3.48
N ARG A 42 -10.57 -5.75 -3.14
CA ARG A 42 -10.33 -7.14 -3.54
C ARG A 42 -10.32 -7.30 -5.06
N GLY A 43 -11.23 -6.65 -5.78
CA GLY A 43 -11.36 -6.80 -7.22
C GLY A 43 -10.23 -6.12 -7.99
N LYS A 44 -9.74 -4.97 -7.51
CA LYS A 44 -8.52 -4.35 -8.04
C LYS A 44 -7.29 -5.21 -7.73
N LEU A 45 -7.18 -5.73 -6.50
CA LEU A 45 -6.06 -6.57 -6.10
C LEU A 45 -5.98 -7.87 -6.91
N GLN A 46 -7.10 -8.56 -7.14
CA GLN A 46 -7.14 -9.76 -7.98
C GLN A 46 -6.67 -9.46 -9.41
N ARG A 47 -7.14 -8.36 -10.00
CA ARG A 47 -6.69 -7.92 -11.34
C ARG A 47 -5.20 -7.63 -11.41
N LEU A 48 -4.63 -6.96 -10.41
CA LEU A 48 -3.19 -6.64 -10.37
C LEU A 48 -2.30 -7.86 -10.11
N LEU A 49 -2.83 -8.87 -9.42
CA LEU A 49 -2.10 -10.10 -9.12
C LEU A 49 -2.39 -11.24 -10.11
N GLU A 50 -3.18 -10.97 -11.16
CA GLU A 50 -3.60 -11.96 -12.16
C GLU A 50 -4.27 -13.20 -11.53
N LEU A 51 -5.14 -12.98 -10.53
CA LEU A 51 -5.88 -13.99 -9.77
C LEU A 51 -7.36 -14.11 -10.14
#